data_AF-A0A5K0XY44-F1
#
_entry.id   AF-A0A5K0XY44-F1
#
_cell.length_a   1.000
_cell.length_b   1.000
_cell.length_c   1.000
_cell.angle_alpha   90.00
_cell.angle_beta   90.00
_cell.angle_gamma   90.00
#
_symmetry.space_group_name_H-M   'P 1'
#
loop_
_entity.id
_entity.type
_entity.pdbx_description
1 polymer ?
#
loop_
_entity_poly.entity_id
_entity_poly.type
_entity_poly.pdbx_seq_one_letter_code
_entity_poly.pdbx_strand_id
1 'polypeptide(L)'
;FHQCRWGYHNVSEVAAVVDGYINASIPLDVMWTDDDHMDAAKDFTLDPINFPPQKMAAFLSKLHSRGLKYVVLIDPGINVNRTYKTYLRGMEEDVFIKLDGEPYLAQVWPGMVYFPDFLNPKTVDWWSNEISTFRKLLAVDGLWIDMNEPSNFCTGKCSMPKNHPCPDPKSYPWLCCLDCTVLTQSKWDNPPYKINASGTSAPIGNKTIATSATHYNGVLEYNAHSLYGFSQTVATNKALLKSTGGKRPFVLTRSTFVGSGAYAAHWTGDNKGDWDNLRYSISTILNFGIFGMPMVGSDICGFYPAATPLEELCNR
;
A
#
# COMPACT_ATOMS: atom_id res chain seq x y z
N PHE A 1 14.91 -2.05 -15.73
CA PHE A 1 13.46 -2.20 -16.00
C PHE A 1 12.80 -2.99 -14.88
N HIS A 2 11.52 -2.73 -14.61
CA HIS A 2 10.75 -3.30 -13.49
C HIS A 2 9.49 -3.97 -14.04
N GLN A 3 9.13 -5.16 -13.55
CA GLN A 3 7.91 -5.88 -13.94
C GLN A 3 7.05 -6.19 -12.72
N CYS A 4 5.78 -5.80 -12.78
CA CYS A 4 4.75 -6.08 -11.77
C CYS A 4 3.43 -6.48 -12.44
N ARG A 5 2.51 -7.06 -11.68
CA ARG A 5 1.11 -7.28 -12.05
C ARG A 5 0.32 -7.57 -10.77
N TRP A 6 -0.87 -6.98 -10.65
CA TRP A 6 -1.91 -7.46 -9.75
C TRP A 6 -2.57 -8.71 -10.33
N GLY A 7 -2.49 -9.84 -9.63
CA GLY A 7 -3.07 -11.12 -10.05
C GLY A 7 -2.06 -12.14 -10.57
N TYR A 8 -0.82 -12.15 -10.06
CA TYR A 8 0.05 -13.31 -10.26
C TYR A 8 -0.44 -14.46 -9.36
N HIS A 9 -0.75 -15.61 -9.95
CA HIS A 9 -1.47 -16.67 -9.23
C HIS A 9 -0.58 -17.48 -8.29
N ASN A 10 0.72 -17.60 -8.58
CA ASN A 10 1.67 -18.36 -7.77
C ASN A 10 3.13 -18.06 -8.17
N VAL A 11 4.08 -18.50 -7.33
CA VAL A 11 5.52 -18.31 -7.54
C VAL A 11 6.05 -18.90 -8.87
N SER A 12 5.44 -19.95 -9.41
CA SER A 12 5.89 -20.54 -10.69
C SER A 12 5.55 -19.64 -11.87
N GLU A 13 4.42 -18.94 -11.82
CA GLU A 13 4.05 -17.94 -12.84
C GLU A 13 5.03 -16.76 -12.81
N VAL A 14 5.34 -16.24 -11.62
CA VAL A 14 6.34 -15.17 -11.45
C VAL A 14 7.72 -15.61 -12.00
N ALA A 15 8.13 -16.84 -11.70
CA ALA A 15 9.38 -17.40 -12.23
C ALA A 15 9.35 -17.53 -13.77
N ALA A 16 8.22 -17.93 -14.35
CA ALA A 16 8.05 -18.04 -15.80
C ALA A 16 8.13 -16.67 -16.48
N VAL A 17 7.61 -15.61 -15.87
CA VAL A 17 7.76 -14.23 -16.38
C VAL A 17 9.24 -13.83 -16.43
N VAL A 18 9.98 -14.06 -15.33
CA VAL A 18 11.42 -13.76 -15.28
C VAL A 18 12.19 -14.54 -16.36
N ASP A 19 11.95 -15.85 -16.48
CA ASP A 19 12.60 -16.69 -17.49
C ASP A 19 12.16 -16.26 -18.92
N GLY A 20 10.95 -15.75 -19.11
CA GLY A 20 10.46 -15.16 -20.36
C GLY A 20 11.24 -13.92 -20.80
N TYR A 21 11.48 -12.97 -19.89
CA TYR A 21 12.32 -11.79 -20.17
C TYR A 21 13.74 -12.19 -20.60
N ILE A 22 14.34 -13.15 -19.89
CA ILE A 22 15.68 -13.67 -20.19
C ILE A 22 15.71 -14.34 -21.57
N ASN A 23 14.76 -15.23 -21.85
CA ASN A 23 14.69 -15.95 -23.13
C ASN A 23 14.45 -15.00 -24.31
N ALA A 24 13.69 -13.92 -24.10
CA ALA A 24 13.45 -12.88 -25.10
C ALA A 24 14.62 -11.87 -25.22
N SER A 25 15.66 -11.99 -24.39
CA SER A 25 16.77 -11.02 -24.31
C SER A 25 16.30 -9.58 -24.02
N ILE A 26 15.23 -9.43 -23.23
CA ILE A 26 14.73 -8.13 -22.77
C ILE A 26 15.29 -7.87 -21.37
N PRO A 27 15.98 -6.74 -21.13
CA PRO A 27 16.53 -6.42 -19.81
C PRO A 27 15.44 -6.33 -18.74
N LEU A 28 15.63 -7.06 -17.65
CA LEU A 28 14.85 -6.97 -16.42
C LEU A 28 15.83 -6.79 -15.27
N ASP A 29 15.53 -5.88 -14.33
CA ASP A 29 16.35 -5.67 -13.13
C ASP A 29 15.58 -6.07 -11.87
N VAL A 30 14.27 -5.79 -11.84
CA VAL A 30 13.45 -5.96 -10.63
C VAL A 30 12.14 -6.67 -10.97
N MET A 31 11.88 -7.78 -10.29
CA MET A 31 10.58 -8.46 -10.31
C MET A 31 9.76 -8.04 -9.09
N TRP A 32 8.47 -7.85 -9.27
CA TRP A 32 7.56 -7.40 -8.23
C TRP A 32 6.41 -8.39 -8.05
N THR A 33 5.88 -8.46 -6.84
CA THR A 33 4.56 -9.07 -6.59
C THR A 33 3.69 -8.10 -5.80
N ASP A 34 2.45 -7.99 -6.25
CA ASP A 34 1.37 -7.32 -5.55
C ASP A 34 0.98 -8.08 -4.26
N ASP A 35 -0.15 -7.76 -3.65
CA ASP A 35 -0.72 -8.42 -2.48
C ASP A 35 -0.95 -9.94 -2.64
N ASP A 36 -0.94 -10.46 -3.88
CA ASP A 36 -1.06 -11.88 -4.22
C ASP A 36 -0.13 -12.80 -3.41
N HIS A 37 1.05 -12.32 -3.02
CA HIS A 37 2.02 -13.10 -2.27
C HIS A 37 1.59 -13.37 -0.82
N MET A 38 0.66 -12.57 -0.29
CA MET A 38 0.24 -12.57 1.11
C MET A 38 -0.79 -13.67 1.39
N ASP A 39 -0.79 -14.22 2.60
CA ASP A 39 -1.88 -15.09 3.06
C ASP A 39 -3.13 -14.23 3.30
N ALA A 40 -4.11 -14.32 2.42
CA ALA A 40 -5.37 -13.57 2.46
C ALA A 40 -5.17 -12.05 2.64
N ALA A 41 -4.26 -11.47 1.85
CA ALA A 41 -3.91 -10.03 1.85
C ALA A 41 -3.42 -9.49 3.21
N LYS A 42 -2.93 -10.35 4.11
CA LYS A 42 -2.36 -9.91 5.40
C LYS A 42 -0.88 -9.59 5.22
N ASP A 43 -0.48 -8.36 5.54
CA ASP A 43 0.93 -7.94 5.47
C ASP A 43 1.90 -8.90 6.17
N PHE A 44 3.15 -8.91 5.74
CA PHE A 44 4.23 -9.69 6.37
C PHE A 44 3.97 -11.22 6.46
N THR A 45 3.07 -11.74 5.63
CA THR A 45 2.79 -13.17 5.50
C THR A 45 3.11 -13.68 4.09
N LEU A 46 3.00 -14.99 3.89
CA LEU A 46 3.11 -15.63 2.59
C LEU A 46 1.96 -16.63 2.43
N ASP A 47 1.28 -16.61 1.28
CA ASP A 47 0.26 -17.60 0.95
C ASP A 47 0.87 -19.01 1.01
N PRO A 48 0.38 -19.91 1.89
CA PRO A 48 0.99 -21.21 2.11
C PRO A 48 0.82 -22.20 0.93
N ILE A 49 -0.02 -21.88 -0.05
CA ILE A 49 -0.34 -22.71 -1.21
C ILE A 49 0.35 -22.14 -2.46
N ASN A 50 0.12 -20.87 -2.75
CA ASN A 50 0.52 -20.22 -3.99
C ASN A 50 1.94 -19.62 -3.92
N PHE A 51 2.31 -19.11 -2.74
CA PHE A 51 3.62 -18.47 -2.48
C PHE A 51 4.32 -19.07 -1.25
N PRO A 52 4.42 -20.41 -1.12
CA PRO A 52 4.91 -21.03 0.10
C PRO A 52 6.36 -20.62 0.39
N PRO A 53 6.73 -20.38 1.67
CA PRO A 53 8.05 -19.85 2.05
C PRO A 53 9.24 -20.58 1.44
N GLN A 54 9.20 -21.91 1.35
CA GLN A 54 10.28 -22.72 0.79
C GLN A 54 10.48 -22.46 -0.71
N LYS A 55 9.39 -22.36 -1.48
CA LYS A 55 9.48 -22.09 -2.92
C LYS A 55 9.88 -20.64 -3.19
N MET A 56 9.38 -19.70 -2.38
CA MET A 56 9.78 -18.30 -2.46
C MET A 56 11.26 -18.12 -2.16
N ALA A 57 11.80 -18.79 -1.13
CA ALA A 57 13.23 -18.76 -0.83
C ALA A 57 14.08 -19.33 -1.99
N ALA A 58 13.65 -20.44 -2.60
CA ALA A 58 14.33 -21.01 -3.77
C ALA A 58 14.28 -20.08 -4.99
N PHE A 59 13.12 -19.47 -5.25
CA PHE A 59 12.93 -18.49 -6.32
C PHE A 59 13.85 -17.28 -6.13
N LEU A 60 13.87 -16.68 -4.93
CA LEU A 60 14.72 -15.53 -4.64
C LEU A 60 16.20 -15.86 -4.69
N SER A 61 16.62 -17.04 -4.24
CA SER A 61 18.00 -17.48 -4.38
C SER A 61 18.44 -17.53 -5.85
N LYS A 62 17.59 -18.06 -6.75
CA LYS A 62 17.85 -18.10 -8.21
C LYS A 62 17.80 -16.70 -8.83
N LEU A 63 16.87 -15.86 -8.38
CA LEU A 63 16.71 -14.48 -8.86
C LEU A 63 17.94 -13.64 -8.49
N HIS A 64 18.36 -13.67 -7.23
CA HIS A 64 19.54 -12.95 -6.74
C HIS A 64 20.85 -13.48 -7.32
N SER A 65 20.98 -14.79 -7.57
CA SER A 65 22.18 -15.34 -8.24
C SER A 65 22.36 -14.85 -9.67
N ARG A 66 21.28 -14.32 -10.29
CA ARG A 66 21.30 -13.68 -11.60
C ARG A 66 21.47 -12.16 -11.53
N GLY A 67 21.65 -11.59 -10.34
CA GLY A 67 21.82 -10.15 -10.12
C GLY A 67 20.50 -9.34 -10.08
N LEU A 68 19.36 -10.00 -10.26
CA LEU A 68 18.05 -9.36 -10.20
C LEU A 68 17.66 -8.98 -8.77
N LYS A 69 16.63 -8.15 -8.63
CA LYS A 69 16.06 -7.66 -7.37
C LYS A 69 14.59 -8.01 -7.24
N TYR A 70 14.10 -8.02 -6.00
CA TYR A 70 12.71 -8.34 -5.71
C TYR A 70 12.07 -7.32 -4.77
N VAL A 71 10.91 -6.81 -5.15
CA VAL A 71 10.11 -5.84 -4.38
C VAL A 71 8.71 -6.39 -4.19
N VAL A 72 8.11 -6.12 -3.03
CA VAL A 72 6.72 -6.53 -2.75
C VAL A 72 5.92 -5.36 -2.19
N LEU A 73 4.61 -5.41 -2.44
CA LEU A 73 3.64 -4.51 -1.83
C LEU A 73 3.48 -4.78 -0.32
N ILE A 74 3.24 -3.72 0.45
CA ILE A 74 2.81 -3.72 1.84
C ILE A 74 1.76 -2.62 2.01
N ASP A 75 0.62 -2.96 2.58
CA ASP A 75 -0.41 -1.97 2.91
C ASP A 75 -0.23 -1.45 4.35
N PRO A 76 -0.87 -0.33 4.72
CA PRO A 76 -0.89 0.11 6.11
C PRO A 76 -1.91 -0.64 6.96
N GLY A 77 -2.96 -1.23 6.37
CA GLY A 77 -4.10 -1.78 7.09
C GLY A 77 -3.81 -3.13 7.74
N ILE A 78 -3.64 -3.17 9.06
CA ILE A 78 -3.35 -4.43 9.77
C ILE A 78 -4.62 -5.18 10.11
N ASN A 79 -4.77 -6.38 9.53
CA ASN A 79 -5.95 -7.22 9.72
C ASN A 79 -6.27 -7.50 11.21
N VAL A 80 -7.53 -7.29 11.61
CA VAL A 80 -8.01 -7.56 12.97
C VAL A 80 -8.23 -9.05 13.15
N ASN A 81 -7.20 -9.76 13.61
CA ASN A 81 -7.24 -11.20 13.77
C ASN A 81 -6.41 -11.68 14.98
N ARG A 82 -7.07 -12.37 15.92
CA ARG A 82 -6.48 -12.81 17.19
C ARG A 82 -5.44 -13.92 17.07
N THR A 83 -5.23 -14.50 15.89
CA THR A 83 -4.14 -15.45 15.63
C THR A 83 -3.02 -14.84 14.78
N TYR A 84 -3.20 -13.62 14.28
CA TYR A 84 -2.24 -12.92 13.44
C TYR A 84 -1.23 -12.13 14.30
N LYS A 85 0.04 -12.54 14.23
CA LYS A 85 1.08 -12.05 15.16
C LYS A 85 1.40 -10.57 15.00
N THR A 86 1.38 -10.02 13.79
CA THR A 86 1.60 -8.58 13.53
C THR A 86 0.54 -7.74 14.25
N TYR A 87 -0.73 -8.15 14.13
CA TYR A 87 -1.85 -7.54 14.84
C TYR A 87 -1.67 -7.61 16.37
N LEU A 88 -1.36 -8.80 16.90
CA LEU A 88 -1.18 -8.99 18.34
C LEU A 88 -0.07 -8.09 18.91
N ARG A 89 1.08 -7.99 18.23
CA ARG A 89 2.18 -7.09 18.63
C ARG A 89 1.81 -5.62 18.51
N GLY A 90 1.06 -5.23 17.47
CA GLY A 90 0.57 -3.86 17.32
C GLY A 90 -0.40 -3.45 18.43
N MET A 91 -1.29 -4.36 18.83
CA MET A 91 -2.19 -4.14 19.97
C MET A 91 -1.42 -4.03 21.29
N GLU A 92 -0.40 -4.87 21.50
CA GLU A 92 0.44 -4.85 22.70
C GLU A 92 1.20 -3.53 22.85
N GLU A 93 1.71 -2.98 21.75
CA GLU A 93 2.45 -1.71 21.73
C GLU A 93 1.56 -0.45 21.63
N ASP A 94 0.24 -0.63 21.51
CA ASP A 94 -0.76 0.43 21.36
C ASP A 94 -0.45 1.38 20.18
N VAL A 95 -0.21 0.80 19.00
CA VAL A 95 0.30 1.55 17.81
C VAL A 95 -0.78 2.08 16.89
N PHE A 96 -2.06 1.75 17.11
CA PHE A 96 -3.14 2.06 16.16
C PHE A 96 -3.78 3.43 16.40
N ILE A 97 -4.19 4.10 15.32
CA ILE A 97 -5.00 5.32 15.35
C ILE A 97 -6.33 5.04 16.06
N LYS A 98 -6.81 6.00 16.86
CA LYS A 98 -7.99 5.83 17.71
C LYS A 98 -9.12 6.78 17.38
N LEU A 99 -10.35 6.34 17.54
CA LEU A 99 -11.55 7.16 17.57
C LEU A 99 -12.31 6.87 18.88
N ASP A 100 -12.65 7.92 19.63
CA ASP A 100 -13.29 7.79 20.94
C ASP A 100 -12.51 6.92 21.95
N GLY A 101 -11.17 6.89 21.84
CA GLY A 101 -10.29 6.12 22.71
C GLY A 101 -10.05 4.67 22.30
N GLU A 102 -10.73 4.17 21.27
CA GLU A 102 -10.62 2.80 20.77
C GLU A 102 -9.95 2.78 19.38
N PRO A 103 -9.22 1.71 19.01
CA PRO A 103 -8.66 1.58 17.67
C PRO A 103 -9.71 1.78 16.56
N TYR A 104 -9.42 2.63 15.59
CA TYR A 104 -10.34 2.98 14.51
C TYR A 104 -10.51 1.81 13.54
N LEU A 105 -11.68 1.17 13.57
CA LEU A 105 -12.02 0.04 12.70
C LEU A 105 -12.32 0.51 11.27
N ALA A 106 -11.59 -0.04 10.31
CA ALA A 106 -11.74 0.22 8.88
C ALA A 106 -11.80 -1.09 8.08
N GLN A 107 -11.93 -0.98 6.76
CA GLN A 107 -11.84 -2.11 5.84
C GLN A 107 -10.93 -1.80 4.65
N VAL A 108 -10.05 -2.75 4.33
CA VAL A 108 -9.23 -2.79 3.10
C VAL A 108 -9.21 -4.25 2.59
N TRP A 109 -8.17 -4.66 1.84
CA TRP A 109 -8.06 -5.96 1.17
C TRP A 109 -8.20 -7.17 2.10
N PRO A 110 -7.57 -7.24 3.30
CA PRO A 110 -7.76 -8.37 4.19
C PRO A 110 -9.07 -8.32 4.99
N GLY A 111 -10.01 -7.43 4.63
CA GLY A 111 -11.23 -7.17 5.38
C GLY A 111 -10.98 -6.14 6.47
N MET A 112 -11.40 -6.44 7.70
CA MET A 112 -11.26 -5.53 8.84
C MET A 112 -9.81 -5.21 9.16
N VAL A 113 -9.49 -3.94 9.33
CA VAL A 113 -8.15 -3.49 9.71
C VAL A 113 -8.17 -2.40 10.77
N TYR A 114 -7.02 -2.25 11.44
CA TYR A 114 -6.63 -1.03 12.14
C TYR A 114 -5.45 -0.38 11.42
N PHE A 115 -5.43 0.96 11.39
CA PHE A 115 -4.33 1.72 10.80
C PHE A 115 -3.28 2.08 11.86
N PRO A 116 -2.01 1.71 11.67
CA PRO A 116 -0.92 2.15 12.53
C PRO A 116 -0.74 3.66 12.47
N ASP A 117 -0.48 4.28 13.61
CA ASP A 117 -0.20 5.70 13.72
C ASP A 117 1.29 5.99 13.57
N PHE A 118 1.74 6.35 12.36
CA PHE A 118 3.15 6.64 12.10
C PHE A 118 3.65 7.96 12.70
N LEU A 119 2.80 8.75 13.37
CA LEU A 119 3.23 9.87 14.22
C LEU A 119 3.69 9.42 15.62
N ASN A 120 3.28 8.22 16.04
CA ASN A 120 3.72 7.60 17.29
C ASN A 120 5.12 6.97 17.11
N PRO A 121 6.13 7.36 17.91
CA PRO A 121 7.46 6.75 17.85
C PRO A 121 7.44 5.22 18.06
N LYS A 122 6.53 4.70 18.90
CA LYS A 122 6.39 3.25 19.11
C LYS A 122 5.97 2.52 17.84
N THR A 123 5.12 3.13 17.02
CA THR A 123 4.72 2.57 15.73
C THR A 123 5.91 2.46 14.79
N VAL A 124 6.84 3.42 14.81
CA VAL A 124 8.06 3.37 13.99
C VAL A 124 8.95 2.19 14.40
N ASP A 125 9.10 1.95 15.70
CA ASP A 125 9.87 0.81 16.22
C ASP A 125 9.19 -0.53 15.92
N TRP A 126 7.88 -0.62 16.15
CA TRP A 126 7.06 -1.79 15.81
C TRP A 126 7.13 -2.10 14.31
N TRP A 127 6.90 -1.12 13.44
CA TRP A 127 6.97 -1.28 11.98
C TRP A 127 8.36 -1.71 11.53
N SER A 128 9.41 -1.16 12.13
CA SER A 128 10.78 -1.59 11.87
C SER A 128 11.03 -3.05 12.26
N ASN A 129 10.42 -3.53 13.34
CA ASN A 129 10.53 -4.92 13.78
C ASN A 129 9.74 -5.87 12.85
N GLU A 130 8.55 -5.46 12.39
CA GLU A 130 7.77 -6.23 11.41
C GLU A 130 8.54 -6.38 10.10
N ILE A 131 9.03 -5.28 9.52
CA ILE A 131 9.86 -5.31 8.31
C ILE A 131 11.11 -6.17 8.52
N SER A 132 11.81 -6.02 9.65
CA SER A 132 13.00 -6.83 9.92
C SER A 132 12.68 -8.32 10.06
N THR A 133 11.51 -8.67 10.59
CA THR A 133 11.06 -10.07 10.74
C THR A 133 10.68 -10.64 9.39
N PHE A 134 9.91 -9.90 8.60
CA PHE A 134 9.52 -10.29 7.26
C PHE A 134 10.73 -10.47 6.34
N ARG A 135 11.73 -9.60 6.42
CA ARG A 135 12.97 -9.74 5.61
C ARG A 135 13.80 -10.97 5.94
N LYS A 136 13.62 -11.57 7.13
CA LYS A 136 14.22 -12.87 7.47
C LYS A 136 13.42 -14.03 6.87
N LEU A 137 12.12 -13.86 6.65
CA LEU A 137 11.25 -14.82 5.98
C LEU A 137 11.43 -14.76 4.45
N LEU A 138 11.49 -13.55 3.89
CA LEU A 138 11.54 -13.27 2.46
C LEU A 138 12.58 -12.18 2.17
N ALA A 139 13.62 -12.52 1.42
CA ALA A 139 14.76 -11.64 1.16
C ALA A 139 14.44 -10.54 0.13
N VAL A 140 13.56 -9.59 0.47
CA VAL A 140 13.22 -8.46 -0.41
C VAL A 140 14.32 -7.38 -0.43
N ASP A 141 14.46 -6.72 -1.57
CA ASP A 141 15.44 -5.66 -1.86
C ASP A 141 14.84 -4.24 -1.72
N GLY A 142 13.52 -4.12 -1.71
CA GLY A 142 12.78 -2.87 -1.49
C GLY A 142 11.33 -3.16 -1.15
N LEU A 143 10.59 -2.12 -0.77
CA LEU A 143 9.16 -2.22 -0.44
C LEU A 143 8.34 -1.20 -1.23
N TRP A 144 7.16 -1.63 -1.63
CA TRP A 144 6.13 -0.79 -2.21
C TRP A 144 5.06 -0.57 -1.15
N ILE A 145 4.90 0.65 -0.65
CA ILE A 145 3.85 1.00 0.31
C ILE A 145 2.67 1.63 -0.43
N ASP A 146 1.56 0.91 -0.47
CA ASP A 146 0.36 1.32 -1.18
C ASP A 146 -0.80 1.60 -0.21
N MET A 147 -1.94 2.06 -0.73
CA MET A 147 -3.18 2.25 0.05
C MET A 147 -3.05 3.24 1.21
N ASN A 148 -2.03 4.11 1.15
CA ASN A 148 -1.55 4.90 2.28
C ASN A 148 -1.93 6.38 2.24
N GLU A 149 -3.08 6.71 1.64
CA GLU A 149 -3.71 8.02 1.81
C GLU A 149 -4.02 8.38 3.27
N PRO A 150 -4.58 7.52 4.14
CA PRO A 150 -4.91 6.08 4.05
C PRO A 150 -6.27 5.76 3.41
N SER A 151 -6.29 4.80 2.48
CA SER A 151 -7.50 4.35 1.79
C SER A 151 -8.37 3.48 2.69
N ASN A 152 -9.68 3.72 2.70
CA ASN A 152 -10.67 2.94 3.44
C ASN A 152 -11.87 2.62 2.54
N PHE A 153 -12.24 1.34 2.45
CA PHE A 153 -13.41 0.92 1.68
C PHE A 153 -14.73 1.38 2.33
N CYS A 154 -14.69 1.71 3.61
CA CYS A 154 -15.80 2.23 4.39
C CYS A 154 -15.66 3.73 4.71
N THR A 155 -16.74 4.37 5.15
CA THR A 155 -16.76 5.79 5.55
C THR A 155 -17.43 5.93 6.91
N GLY A 156 -16.79 6.67 7.82
CA GLY A 156 -17.35 7.02 9.14
C GLY A 156 -16.92 6.07 10.26
N LYS A 157 -17.75 5.96 11.31
CA LYS A 157 -17.52 5.06 12.45
C LYS A 157 -18.18 3.72 12.17
N CYS A 158 -17.37 2.67 12.10
CA CYS A 158 -17.80 1.34 11.67
C CYS A 158 -17.77 0.32 12.80
N SER A 159 -18.58 -0.73 12.64
CA SER A 159 -18.63 -1.89 13.53
C SER A 159 -18.86 -3.17 12.73
N MET A 160 -18.69 -4.33 13.38
CA MET A 160 -18.97 -5.62 12.76
C MET A 160 -20.41 -5.70 12.24
N PRO A 161 -20.63 -6.23 11.02
CA PRO A 161 -21.96 -6.36 10.46
C PRO A 161 -22.82 -7.26 11.34
N LYS A 162 -24.01 -6.78 11.72
CA LYS A 162 -24.95 -7.53 12.57
C LYS A 162 -26.02 -8.26 11.77
N ASN A 163 -26.46 -7.67 10.66
CA ASN A 163 -27.70 -8.06 9.99
C ASN A 163 -27.53 -8.43 8.51
N HIS A 164 -26.29 -8.52 8.01
CA HIS A 164 -26.03 -8.89 6.62
C HIS A 164 -24.68 -9.60 6.45
N PRO A 165 -24.55 -10.49 5.44
CA PRO A 165 -23.25 -11.05 5.09
C PRO A 165 -22.37 -10.01 4.41
N CYS A 166 -21.05 -10.24 4.43
CA CYS A 166 -20.13 -9.50 3.57
C CYS A 166 -20.35 -9.88 2.10
N PRO A 167 -20.14 -8.94 1.16
CA PRO A 167 -19.97 -9.26 -0.25
C PRO A 167 -18.85 -10.28 -0.46
N ASP A 168 -18.95 -11.08 -1.52
CA ASP A 168 -17.85 -11.97 -1.91
C ASP A 168 -16.62 -11.13 -2.26
N PRO A 169 -15.51 -11.26 -1.51
CA PRO A 169 -14.31 -10.47 -1.74
C PRO A 169 -13.67 -10.76 -3.11
N LYS A 170 -14.00 -11.86 -3.77
CA LYS A 170 -13.52 -12.12 -5.14
C LYS A 170 -14.25 -11.30 -6.21
N SER A 171 -15.47 -10.88 -5.92
CA SER A 171 -16.33 -10.17 -6.88
C SER A 171 -16.29 -8.66 -6.67
N TYR A 172 -16.38 -8.20 -5.41
CA TYR A 172 -16.43 -6.78 -5.07
C TYR A 172 -15.61 -6.47 -3.80
N PRO A 173 -14.28 -6.65 -3.83
CA PRO A 173 -13.43 -6.52 -2.64
C PRO A 173 -13.48 -5.12 -2.00
N TRP A 174 -13.72 -4.07 -2.80
CA TRP A 174 -13.81 -2.68 -2.36
C TRP A 174 -15.17 -2.28 -1.77
N LEU A 175 -16.17 -3.17 -1.77
CA LEU A 175 -17.48 -2.86 -1.20
C LEU A 175 -17.42 -2.99 0.32
N CYS A 176 -17.78 -1.92 1.03
CA CYS A 176 -17.81 -1.91 2.49
C CYS A 176 -18.76 -3.00 3.02
N CYS A 177 -18.23 -3.88 3.87
CA CYS A 177 -18.98 -4.88 4.61
C CYS A 177 -19.40 -4.38 6.01
N LEU A 178 -18.76 -3.35 6.55
CA LEU A 178 -18.99 -2.93 7.93
C LEU A 178 -20.29 -2.12 8.10
N ASP A 179 -20.91 -2.24 9.28
CA ASP A 179 -22.02 -1.38 9.70
C ASP A 179 -21.46 -0.01 10.10
N CYS A 180 -21.59 0.99 9.22
CA CYS A 180 -20.98 2.31 9.39
C CYS A 180 -21.99 3.43 9.57
N THR A 181 -21.68 4.36 10.47
CA THR A 181 -22.40 5.62 10.65
C THR A 181 -21.51 6.78 10.21
N VAL A 182 -21.98 7.57 9.24
CA VAL A 182 -21.27 8.78 8.80
C VAL A 182 -21.24 9.78 9.96
N LEU A 183 -20.03 10.26 10.28
CA LEU A 183 -19.83 11.25 11.32
C LEU A 183 -20.04 12.66 10.75
N THR A 184 -20.87 13.45 11.42
CA THR A 184 -21.18 14.84 11.00
C THR A 184 -21.29 15.81 12.17
N GLN A 185 -21.16 15.31 13.41
CA GLN A 185 -21.44 16.07 14.63
C GLN A 185 -20.31 17.03 15.00
N SER A 186 -19.06 16.66 14.73
CA SER A 186 -17.92 17.53 15.02
C SER A 186 -17.66 18.48 13.85
N LYS A 187 -17.11 19.67 14.16
CA LYS A 187 -16.59 20.60 13.13
C LYS A 187 -15.41 20.02 12.33
N TRP A 188 -14.85 18.89 12.76
CA TRP A 188 -13.76 18.21 12.08
C TRP A 188 -14.31 17.26 11.01
N ASP A 189 -15.35 16.50 11.32
CA ASP A 189 -16.02 15.62 10.34
C ASP A 189 -16.92 16.42 9.38
N ASN A 190 -17.45 17.55 9.86
CA ASN A 190 -18.27 18.47 9.09
C ASN A 190 -17.70 19.91 9.15
N PRO A 191 -16.58 20.19 8.46
CA PRO A 191 -15.97 21.52 8.49
C PRO A 191 -16.87 22.58 7.87
N PRO A 192 -16.82 23.85 8.35
CA PRO A 192 -17.67 24.92 7.84
C PRO A 192 -17.41 25.24 6.37
N TYR A 193 -16.15 25.12 5.92
CA TYR A 193 -15.78 25.21 4.52
C TYR A 193 -15.56 23.82 3.93
N LYS A 194 -16.21 23.55 2.80
CA LYS A 194 -16.08 22.28 2.07
C LYS A 194 -15.13 22.47 0.91
N ILE A 195 -13.98 21.79 0.98
CA ILE A 195 -13.07 21.69 -0.16
C ILE A 195 -13.70 20.84 -1.27
N ASN A 196 -13.28 21.04 -2.52
CA ASN A 196 -13.67 20.19 -3.63
C ASN A 196 -12.81 18.92 -3.68
N ALA A 197 -12.98 18.01 -2.72
CA ALA A 197 -12.09 16.87 -2.51
C ALA A 197 -12.07 15.84 -3.65
N SER A 198 -13.22 15.57 -4.28
CA SER A 198 -13.39 14.48 -5.25
C SER A 198 -14.03 14.93 -6.57
N GLY A 199 -14.04 16.24 -6.84
CA GLY A 199 -14.84 16.82 -7.93
C GLY A 199 -16.36 16.69 -7.70
N THR A 200 -16.78 16.16 -6.55
CA THR A 200 -18.16 15.92 -6.13
C THR A 200 -18.34 16.34 -4.68
N SER A 201 -19.58 16.56 -4.25
CA SER A 201 -19.88 16.89 -2.85
C SER A 201 -19.73 15.66 -1.96
N ALA A 202 -18.55 15.49 -1.35
CA ALA A 202 -18.26 14.44 -0.39
C ALA A 202 -17.66 15.02 0.92
N PRO A 203 -17.94 14.42 2.10
CA PRO A 203 -17.22 14.74 3.32
C PRO A 203 -15.72 14.44 3.17
N ILE A 204 -14.87 15.19 3.88
CA ILE A 204 -13.41 15.00 3.82
C ILE A 204 -12.94 13.67 4.44
N GLY A 205 -13.75 13.03 5.30
CA GLY A 205 -13.52 11.68 5.81
C GLY A 205 -14.09 10.57 4.92
N ASN A 206 -14.52 10.88 3.69
CA ASN A 206 -15.05 9.88 2.77
C ASN A 206 -13.94 8.95 2.28
N LYS A 207 -14.15 7.63 2.40
CA LYS A 207 -13.20 6.60 1.97
C LYS A 207 -11.80 6.72 2.60
N THR A 208 -11.74 7.25 3.83
CA THR A 208 -10.52 7.32 4.63
C THR A 208 -10.86 7.24 6.13
N ILE A 209 -9.93 7.61 7.01
CA ILE A 209 -10.13 7.67 8.45
C ILE A 209 -11.06 8.84 8.80
N ALA A 210 -11.91 8.65 9.82
CA ALA A 210 -12.71 9.73 10.38
C ALA A 210 -11.81 10.90 10.81
N THR A 211 -12.10 12.13 10.39
CA THR A 211 -11.20 13.27 10.66
C THR A 211 -11.22 13.71 12.13
N SER A 212 -12.21 13.27 12.90
CA SER A 212 -12.23 13.36 14.36
C SER A 212 -11.38 12.30 15.08
N ALA A 213 -10.83 11.31 14.38
CA ALA A 213 -9.89 10.36 14.95
C ALA A 213 -8.61 11.06 15.41
N THR A 214 -7.90 10.42 16.31
CA THR A 214 -6.72 10.95 16.99
C THR A 214 -5.52 10.04 16.81
N HIS A 215 -4.40 10.67 16.50
CA HIS A 215 -3.05 10.15 16.54
C HIS A 215 -2.43 10.42 17.93
N TYR A 216 -1.17 10.04 18.04
CA TYR A 216 -0.27 10.26 19.15
C TYR A 216 -0.37 11.69 19.68
N ASN A 217 -0.40 11.82 21.00
CA ASN A 217 -0.59 13.09 21.73
C ASN A 217 -1.86 13.87 21.35
N GLY A 218 -2.89 13.19 20.84
CA GLY A 218 -4.19 13.80 20.54
C GLY A 218 -4.22 14.65 19.28
N VAL A 219 -3.21 14.50 18.39
CA VAL A 219 -3.24 15.15 17.07
C VAL A 219 -4.42 14.61 16.28
N LEU A 220 -5.28 15.49 15.77
CA LEU A 220 -6.44 15.08 14.98
C LEU A 220 -6.02 14.63 13.58
N GLU A 221 -6.67 13.58 13.07
CA GLU A 221 -6.58 13.16 11.67
C GLU A 221 -6.92 14.33 10.73
N TYR A 222 -7.86 15.20 11.12
CA TYR A 222 -8.15 16.46 10.41
C TYR A 222 -6.89 17.29 10.06
N ASN A 223 -5.88 17.28 10.93
CA ASN A 223 -4.62 18.01 10.71
C ASN A 223 -3.51 17.12 10.11
N ALA A 224 -3.58 15.80 10.34
CA ALA A 224 -2.50 14.86 10.03
C ALA A 224 -2.72 14.04 8.75
N HIS A 225 -3.94 14.02 8.21
CA HIS A 225 -4.35 13.15 7.09
C HIS A 225 -3.34 13.15 5.93
N SER A 226 -3.03 14.33 5.37
CA SER A 226 -2.09 14.44 4.25
C SER A 226 -0.64 14.10 4.58
N LEU A 227 -0.32 13.84 5.85
CA LEU A 227 1.00 13.40 6.32
C LEU A 227 1.07 11.87 6.54
N TYR A 228 -0.03 11.14 6.44
CA TYR A 228 -0.06 9.70 6.76
C TYR A 228 0.91 8.91 5.86
N GLY A 229 0.75 9.00 4.54
CA GLY A 229 1.66 8.34 3.59
C GLY A 229 3.11 8.79 3.75
N PHE A 230 3.34 10.08 4.00
CA PHE A 230 4.68 10.61 4.22
C PHE A 230 5.32 10.05 5.51
N SER A 231 4.59 10.01 6.61
CA SER A 231 5.09 9.48 7.89
C SER A 231 5.35 7.97 7.82
N GLN A 232 4.49 7.20 7.15
CA GLN A 232 4.77 5.79 6.82
C GLN A 232 6.02 5.67 5.95
N THR A 233 6.19 6.53 4.94
CA THR A 233 7.37 6.52 4.06
C THR A 233 8.66 6.68 4.86
N VAL A 234 8.70 7.64 5.79
CA VAL A 234 9.85 7.85 6.68
C VAL A 234 10.11 6.62 7.54
N ALA A 235 9.07 6.01 8.13
CA ALA A 235 9.20 4.81 8.95
C ALA A 235 9.74 3.62 8.15
N THR A 236 9.19 3.35 6.95
CA THR A 236 9.61 2.27 6.05
C THR A 236 11.06 2.46 5.58
N ASN A 237 11.46 3.68 5.21
CA ASN A 237 12.83 3.96 4.80
C ASN A 237 13.82 3.67 5.94
N LYS A 238 13.55 4.16 7.16
CA LYS A 238 14.36 3.88 8.36
C LYS A 238 14.44 2.39 8.67
N ALA A 239 13.32 1.67 8.57
CA ALA A 239 13.25 0.24 8.81
C ALA A 239 14.11 -0.57 7.81
N LEU A 240 14.06 -0.22 6.52
CA LEU A 240 14.89 -0.84 5.49
C LEU A 240 16.37 -0.52 5.69
N LEU A 241 16.71 0.74 5.99
CA LEU A 241 18.09 1.13 6.27
C LEU A 241 18.68 0.34 7.45
N LYS A 242 17.92 0.21 8.54
CA LYS A 242 18.32 -0.57 9.73
C LYS A 242 18.46 -2.07 9.41
N SER A 243 17.46 -2.67 8.77
CA SER A 243 17.44 -4.12 8.50
C SER A 243 18.41 -4.57 7.41
N THR A 244 18.90 -3.66 6.57
CA THR A 244 19.89 -3.96 5.51
C THR A 244 21.33 -3.70 5.93
N GLY A 245 21.57 -3.26 7.17
CA GLY A 245 22.91 -2.86 7.62
C GLY A 245 23.42 -1.60 6.92
N GLY A 246 22.53 -0.66 6.60
CA GLY A 246 22.89 0.63 5.99
C GLY A 246 22.98 0.62 4.47
N LYS A 247 22.55 -0.44 3.77
CA LYS A 247 22.41 -0.37 2.31
C LYS A 247 21.35 0.66 1.96
N ARG A 248 21.55 1.38 0.86
CA ARG A 248 20.58 2.37 0.37
C ARG A 248 19.22 1.69 0.16
N PRO A 249 18.16 2.12 0.87
CA PRO A 249 16.84 1.53 0.73
C PRO A 249 16.17 1.99 -0.57
N PHE A 250 15.26 1.16 -1.08
CA PHE A 250 14.31 1.54 -2.11
C PHE A 250 12.89 1.40 -1.56
N VAL A 251 12.13 2.50 -1.63
CA VAL A 251 10.72 2.57 -1.24
C VAL A 251 9.96 3.21 -2.39
N LEU A 252 8.84 2.62 -2.80
CA LEU A 252 7.86 3.23 -3.69
C LEU A 252 6.59 3.55 -2.88
N THR A 253 6.09 4.78 -2.89
CA THR A 253 4.90 5.19 -2.11
C THR A 253 3.82 5.84 -2.98
N ARG A 254 2.54 5.55 -2.68
CA ARG A 254 1.41 6.18 -3.38
C ARG A 254 1.17 7.59 -2.87
N SER A 255 0.72 7.70 -1.62
CA SER A 255 0.46 8.97 -0.98
C SER A 255 1.77 9.69 -0.65
N THR A 256 1.80 10.99 -0.94
CA THR A 256 2.97 11.85 -0.76
C THR A 256 2.58 13.21 -0.21
N PHE A 257 3.53 13.80 0.52
CA PHE A 257 3.52 15.20 0.93
C PHE A 257 4.88 15.84 0.65
N VAL A 258 4.98 17.17 0.77
CA VAL A 258 6.25 17.90 0.61
C VAL A 258 7.33 17.30 1.50
N GLY A 259 8.44 16.86 0.89
CA GLY A 259 9.55 16.18 1.57
C GLY A 259 9.60 14.66 1.38
N SER A 260 8.56 14.04 0.82
CA SER A 260 8.53 12.57 0.61
C SER A 260 9.65 12.06 -0.31
N GLY A 261 10.09 12.87 -1.28
CA GLY A 261 11.19 12.53 -2.20
C GLY A 261 12.55 12.34 -1.56
N ALA A 262 12.73 12.77 -0.32
CA ALA A 262 13.95 12.47 0.45
C ALA A 262 14.02 10.99 0.89
N TYR A 263 12.89 10.27 0.86
CA TYR A 263 12.76 8.93 1.44
C TYR A 263 12.25 7.87 0.46
N ALA A 264 11.53 8.25 -0.60
CA ALA A 264 10.94 7.30 -1.53
C ALA A 264 10.82 7.83 -2.97
N ALA A 265 10.65 6.87 -3.87
CA ALA A 265 10.12 7.06 -5.21
C ALA A 265 8.58 7.14 -5.17
N HIS A 266 7.98 7.61 -6.26
CA HIS A 266 6.52 7.64 -6.47
C HIS A 266 6.16 7.06 -7.84
N TRP A 267 4.90 6.67 -8.05
CA TRP A 267 4.35 6.38 -9.36
C TRP A 267 2.97 7.03 -9.49
N THR A 268 2.54 7.34 -10.71
CA THR A 268 1.32 8.13 -10.94
C THR A 268 0.00 7.49 -10.49
N GLY A 269 0.03 6.29 -9.92
CA GLY A 269 -1.15 5.53 -9.51
C GLY A 269 -1.87 4.86 -10.67
N ASP A 270 -3.12 4.51 -10.42
CA ASP A 270 -3.98 3.66 -11.25
C ASP A 270 -4.40 4.33 -12.57
N ASN A 271 -3.45 4.44 -13.50
CA ASN A 271 -3.69 4.95 -14.85
C ASN A 271 -4.45 3.90 -15.70
N LYS A 272 -4.84 4.29 -16.91
CA LYS A 272 -5.52 3.40 -17.86
C LYS A 272 -4.67 3.17 -19.11
N GLY A 273 -4.80 2.00 -19.73
CA GLY A 273 -4.21 1.69 -21.02
C GLY A 273 -4.90 2.46 -22.16
N ASP A 274 -4.71 3.77 -22.22
CA ASP A 274 -5.16 4.62 -23.32
C ASP A 274 -4.15 5.73 -23.66
N TRP A 275 -4.35 6.37 -24.82
CA TRP A 275 -3.46 7.40 -25.34
C TRP A 275 -3.44 8.68 -24.49
N ASP A 276 -4.53 8.97 -23.78
CA ASP A 276 -4.60 10.14 -22.90
C ASP A 276 -3.72 9.94 -21.67
N ASN A 277 -3.74 8.76 -21.05
CA ASN A 277 -2.88 8.43 -19.91
C ASN A 277 -1.41 8.35 -20.29
N LEU A 278 -1.07 7.88 -21.50
CA LEU A 278 0.29 7.99 -22.03
C LEU A 278 0.75 9.45 -22.02
N ARG A 279 -0.09 10.38 -22.50
CA ARG A 279 0.21 11.82 -22.49
C ARG A 279 0.25 12.41 -21.08
N TYR A 280 -0.67 12.04 -20.19
CA TYR A 280 -0.74 12.57 -18.82
C TYR A 280 0.49 12.20 -17.99
N SER A 281 1.10 11.04 -18.26
CA SER A 281 2.33 10.62 -17.58
C SER A 281 3.43 11.69 -17.67
N ILE A 282 3.58 12.36 -18.82
CA ILE A 282 4.62 13.36 -19.08
C ILE A 282 4.47 14.55 -18.12
N SER A 283 3.27 15.14 -18.06
CA SER A 283 3.01 16.29 -17.19
C SER A 283 3.13 15.93 -15.72
N THR A 284 2.65 14.74 -15.34
CA THR A 284 2.70 14.30 -13.94
C THR A 284 4.14 14.06 -13.48
N ILE A 285 4.97 13.40 -14.29
CA ILE A 285 6.40 13.19 -14.01
C ILE A 285 7.14 14.53 -13.86
N LEU A 286 6.90 15.50 -14.75
CA LEU A 286 7.49 16.84 -14.66
C LEU A 286 7.09 17.56 -13.36
N ASN A 287 5.82 17.46 -12.96
CA ASN A 287 5.33 18.04 -11.71
C ASN A 287 6.04 17.43 -10.48
N PHE A 288 6.22 16.12 -10.43
CA PHE A 288 6.93 15.47 -9.32
C PHE A 288 8.42 15.84 -9.27
N GLY A 289 9.04 16.16 -10.41
CA GLY A 289 10.35 16.82 -10.44
C GLY A 289 10.36 18.15 -9.68
N ILE A 290 9.34 18.99 -9.88
CA ILE A 290 9.17 20.27 -9.16
C ILE A 290 8.84 20.04 -7.68
N PHE A 291 8.09 18.99 -7.35
CA PHE A 291 7.74 18.63 -5.97
C PHE A 291 8.91 18.02 -5.18
N GLY A 292 10.09 17.91 -5.79
CA GLY A 292 11.29 17.36 -5.14
C GLY A 292 11.29 15.83 -5.06
N MET A 293 10.59 15.16 -5.98
CA MET A 293 10.51 13.70 -6.10
C MET A 293 10.95 13.26 -7.50
N PRO A 294 12.26 13.24 -7.78
CA PRO A 294 12.77 13.00 -9.14
C PRO A 294 12.66 11.53 -9.59
N MET A 295 12.49 10.59 -8.67
CA MET A 295 12.28 9.17 -8.99
C MET A 295 10.79 8.89 -9.09
N VAL A 296 10.22 9.15 -10.27
CA VAL A 296 8.80 8.99 -10.57
C VAL A 296 8.59 8.31 -11.92
N GLY A 297 7.52 7.52 -12.04
CA GLY A 297 7.11 6.86 -13.26
C GLY A 297 5.60 6.63 -13.33
N SER A 298 5.14 6.04 -14.42
CA SER A 298 3.73 5.64 -14.64
C SER A 298 3.69 4.17 -15.01
N ASP A 299 2.59 3.48 -14.74
CA ASP A 299 2.44 2.08 -15.13
C ASP A 299 2.39 1.96 -16.66
N ILE A 300 3.46 1.37 -17.21
CA ILE A 300 3.67 1.23 -18.65
C ILE A 300 2.58 0.32 -19.22
N CYS A 301 2.02 0.72 -20.37
CA CYS A 301 0.85 0.09 -21.00
C CYS A 301 -0.48 0.23 -20.24
N GLY A 302 -0.46 0.86 -19.06
CA GLY A 302 -1.63 1.16 -18.24
C GLY A 302 -2.01 0.07 -17.24
N PHE A 303 -2.37 0.47 -16.02
CA PHE A 303 -2.83 -0.41 -14.95
C PHE A 303 -4.20 -1.01 -15.28
N TYR A 304 -5.20 -0.14 -15.52
CA TYR A 304 -6.51 -0.60 -15.97
C TYR A 304 -6.50 -0.98 -17.45
N PRO A 305 -7.16 -2.09 -17.83
CA PRO A 305 -7.11 -2.59 -19.20
C PRO A 305 -7.68 -1.60 -20.21
N ALA A 306 -7.06 -1.58 -21.38
CA ALA A 306 -7.49 -0.80 -22.54
C ALA A 306 -8.83 -1.30 -23.10
N ALA A 307 -9.61 -0.40 -23.70
CA ALA A 307 -10.74 -0.78 -24.56
C ALA A 307 -10.33 -1.06 -26.02
N THR A 308 -9.09 -0.72 -26.40
CA THR A 308 -8.54 -0.82 -27.77
C THR A 308 -7.35 -1.78 -27.82
N PRO A 309 -6.88 -2.21 -29.02
CA PRO A 309 -5.76 -3.13 -29.13
C PRO A 309 -4.50 -2.61 -28.41
N LEU A 310 -4.04 -3.36 -27.42
CA LEU A 310 -2.96 -2.96 -26.51
C LEU A 310 -1.58 -2.94 -27.18
N GLU A 311 -1.39 -3.67 -28.28
CA GLU A 311 -0.06 -3.85 -28.89
C GLU A 311 0.56 -2.53 -29.36
N GLU A 312 -0.14 -1.73 -30.16
CA GLU A 312 0.39 -0.45 -30.64
C GLU A 312 0.63 0.53 -29.50
N LEU A 313 -0.31 0.63 -28.55
CA LEU A 313 -0.17 1.52 -27.39
C LEU A 313 1.04 1.11 -26.53
N CYS A 314 1.19 -0.17 -26.23
CA CYS A 314 2.25 -0.71 -25.36
C CYS A 314 3.63 -0.68 -26.04
N ASN A 315 3.66 -0.53 -27.37
CA ASN A 315 4.90 -0.33 -28.12
C ASN A 315 5.41 1.12 -28.07
N ARG A 316 4.56 2.11 -27.78
CA ARG A 316 4.92 3.54 -27.73
C ARG A 316 5.45 3.96 -26.37
#